data_AF-A0A954ESM0-F1
#
_entry.id   AF-A0A954ESM0-F1
#
_cell.length_a   1.000
_cell.length_b   1.000
_cell.length_c   1.000
_cell.angle_alpha   90.00
_cell.angle_beta   90.00
_cell.angle_gamma   90.00
#
_symmetry.space_group_name_H-M   'P 1'
#
loop_
_entity.id
_entity.type
_entity.pdbx_description
1 polymer ?
#
loop_
_entity_poly.entity_id
_entity_poly.type
_entity_poly.pdbx_seq_one_letter_code
_entity_poly.pdbx_strand_id
1 'polypeptide(L)'
;MKKQLPDREVEVRNAGIIGLASTPIVDLTSQAFSVKPDILVLYSGHNEFYGVGGVATNAPLSPLGIALGKSRLIRCLSGISTGRDANSSKGGPDLIETLPASYQIPAGSPLISRADSVFRTNIRRIINLCRQHKIPLVICTPVSNLRDQSPLVLEADMPILRKFEKPIQELTSQKQWKEL
;
A
#
# COMPACT_ATOMS: atom_id res chain seq x y z
N MET A 1 -16.90 11.50 -16.53
CA MET A 1 -16.45 12.89 -16.76
C MET A 1 -16.69 13.40 -18.18
N LYS A 2 -16.24 12.74 -19.27
CA LYS A 2 -16.47 13.22 -20.65
C LYS A 2 -17.93 13.55 -21.01
N LYS A 3 -18.92 12.80 -20.51
CA LYS A 3 -20.35 13.10 -20.71
C LYS A 3 -20.87 14.31 -19.92
N GLN A 4 -20.23 14.67 -18.81
CA GLN A 4 -20.65 15.76 -17.92
C GLN A 4 -19.90 17.07 -18.19
N LEU A 5 -18.75 16.98 -18.87
CA LEU A 5 -17.92 18.12 -19.26
C LEU A 5 -17.50 17.95 -20.73
N PRO A 6 -18.44 18.04 -21.68
CA PRO A 6 -18.16 17.81 -23.10
C PRO A 6 -17.14 18.81 -23.67
N ASP A 7 -17.11 20.03 -23.15
CA ASP A 7 -16.22 21.11 -23.62
C ASP A 7 -14.89 21.19 -22.87
N ARG A 8 -14.59 20.23 -21.98
CA ARG A 8 -13.29 20.17 -21.27
C ARG A 8 -12.60 18.84 -21.49
N GLU A 9 -11.33 18.92 -21.83
CA GLU A 9 -10.45 17.76 -21.81
C GLU A 9 -10.09 17.43 -20.35
N VAL A 10 -10.34 16.19 -19.93
CA VAL A 10 -10.01 15.69 -18.60
C VAL A 10 -9.04 14.54 -18.74
N GLU A 11 -7.84 14.71 -18.22
CA GLU A 11 -6.81 13.68 -18.13
C GLU A 11 -6.79 13.08 -16.71
N VAL A 12 -6.75 11.75 -16.63
CA VAL A 12 -6.60 11.03 -15.35
C VAL A 12 -5.31 10.24 -15.39
N ARG A 13 -4.37 10.57 -14.51
CA ARG A 13 -3.11 9.82 -14.33
C ARG A 13 -3.20 8.92 -13.12
N ASN A 14 -3.17 7.62 -13.35
CA ASN A 14 -3.14 6.63 -12.27
C ASN A 14 -1.71 6.52 -11.72
N ALA A 15 -1.52 6.84 -10.44
CA ALA A 15 -0.28 6.63 -9.71
C ALA A 15 -0.38 5.48 -8.69
N GLY A 16 -1.47 4.70 -8.71
CA GLY A 16 -1.70 3.59 -7.81
C GLY A 16 -0.72 2.44 -8.05
N ILE A 17 -0.09 1.98 -6.98
CA ILE A 17 0.81 0.81 -6.98
C ILE A 17 0.30 -0.15 -5.90
N ILE A 18 0.21 -1.43 -6.26
CA ILE A 18 -0.29 -2.49 -5.38
C ILE A 18 0.65 -2.65 -4.18
N GLY A 19 0.06 -2.83 -2.99
CA GLY A 19 0.81 -3.17 -1.78
C GLY A 19 1.56 -2.02 -1.12
N LEU A 20 1.43 -0.77 -1.58
CA LEU A 20 2.08 0.36 -0.91
C LEU A 20 1.39 0.73 0.40
N ALA A 21 2.19 0.93 1.44
CA ALA A 21 1.79 1.68 2.64
C ALA A 21 1.91 3.20 2.40
N SER A 22 1.47 4.01 3.35
CA SER A 22 1.50 5.47 3.27
C SER A 22 2.90 6.06 3.19
N THR A 23 3.93 5.36 3.68
CA THR A 23 5.31 5.86 3.70
C THR A 23 5.88 6.13 2.30
N PRO A 24 5.90 5.18 1.35
CA PRO A 24 6.30 5.45 -0.03
C PRO A 24 5.34 6.40 -0.77
N ILE A 25 4.06 6.48 -0.37
CA ILE A 25 3.08 7.37 -1.00
C ILE A 25 3.43 8.85 -0.77
N VAL A 26 4.07 9.21 0.35
CA VAL A 26 4.57 10.58 0.56
C VAL A 26 5.54 11.00 -0.55
N ASP A 27 6.42 10.09 -0.94
CA ASP A 27 7.41 10.34 -1.99
C ASP A 27 6.76 10.41 -3.37
N LEU A 28 5.89 9.45 -3.65
CA LEU A 28 5.11 9.39 -4.88
C LEU A 28 4.27 10.67 -5.09
N THR A 29 3.67 11.19 -4.02
CA THR A 29 2.93 12.46 -4.05
C THR A 29 3.83 13.60 -4.53
N SER A 30 5.06 13.67 -4.02
CA SER A 30 6.02 14.70 -4.42
C SER A 30 6.42 14.56 -5.90
N GLN A 31 6.58 13.33 -6.38
CA GLN A 31 6.87 13.05 -7.79
C GLN A 31 5.69 13.40 -8.70
N ALA A 32 4.45 13.19 -8.24
CA ALA A 32 3.24 13.52 -8.98
C ALA A 32 3.12 15.02 -9.28
N PHE A 33 3.77 15.91 -8.53
CA PHE A 33 3.76 17.34 -8.84
C PHE A 33 4.45 17.68 -10.17
N SER A 34 5.35 16.83 -10.66
CA SER A 34 5.99 17.02 -11.98
C SER A 34 5.01 17.01 -13.14
N VAL A 35 3.86 16.33 -12.98
CA VAL A 35 2.79 16.29 -13.98
C VAL A 35 1.81 17.45 -13.86
N LYS A 36 2.04 18.39 -12.93
CA LYS A 36 1.23 19.60 -12.69
C LYS A 36 -0.27 19.31 -12.57
N PRO A 37 -0.71 18.48 -11.61
CA PRO A 37 -2.11 18.14 -11.46
C PRO A 37 -2.92 19.30 -10.87
N ASP A 38 -4.13 19.53 -11.37
CA ASP A 38 -5.10 20.49 -10.80
C ASP A 38 -5.80 19.94 -9.54
N ILE A 39 -5.78 18.62 -9.36
CA ILE A 39 -6.37 17.93 -8.21
C ILE A 39 -5.63 16.63 -7.95
N LEU A 40 -5.44 16.28 -6.68
CA LEU A 40 -4.92 14.98 -6.27
C LEU A 40 -6.00 14.21 -5.49
N VAL A 41 -6.19 12.94 -5.84
CA VAL A 41 -7.10 12.03 -5.14
C VAL A 41 -6.27 10.97 -4.42
N LEU A 42 -6.38 10.92 -3.10
CA LEU A 42 -5.69 9.98 -2.24
C LEU A 42 -6.65 8.90 -1.76
N TYR A 43 -6.37 7.65 -2.15
CA TYR A 43 -7.04 6.46 -1.66
C TYR A 43 -5.96 5.52 -1.10
N SER A 44 -5.85 5.42 0.23
CA SER A 44 -4.78 4.68 0.91
C SER A 44 -5.18 4.27 2.34
N GLY A 45 -4.50 3.27 2.90
CA GLY A 45 -4.67 2.81 4.28
C GLY A 45 -4.69 1.29 4.45
N HIS A 46 -4.94 0.51 3.39
CA HIS A 46 -5.06 -0.95 3.48
C HIS A 46 -3.77 -1.68 3.86
N ASN A 47 -2.60 -1.11 3.54
CA ASN A 47 -1.33 -1.82 3.63
C ASN A 47 -0.38 -1.25 4.69
N GLU A 48 -0.87 -0.54 5.71
CA GLU A 48 0.01 0.08 6.73
C GLU A 48 0.76 -0.92 7.59
N PHE A 49 0.27 -2.15 7.68
CA PHE A 49 0.93 -3.23 8.42
C PHE A 49 1.93 -3.96 7.54
N TYR A 50 1.44 -4.61 6.50
CA TYR A 50 2.20 -5.58 5.70
C TYR A 50 2.68 -5.05 4.35
N GLY A 51 2.24 -3.87 3.95
CA GLY A 51 2.64 -3.26 2.70
C GLY A 51 4.10 -2.87 2.66
N VAL A 52 4.56 -2.51 1.47
CA VAL A 52 5.89 -1.93 1.26
C VAL A 52 5.99 -0.64 2.09
N GLY A 53 6.86 -0.66 3.10
CA GLY A 53 7.00 0.43 4.08
C GLY A 53 6.03 0.40 5.26
N GLY A 54 5.32 -0.72 5.44
CA GLY A 54 4.45 -1.00 6.58
C GLY A 54 5.23 -1.43 7.83
N VAL A 55 4.60 -1.28 8.99
CA VAL A 55 5.25 -1.45 10.30
C VAL A 55 5.55 -2.90 10.69
N ALA A 56 4.91 -3.87 10.02
CA ALA A 56 5.08 -5.30 10.26
C ALA A 56 5.99 -5.97 9.21
N THR A 57 6.75 -5.18 8.44
CA THR A 57 7.72 -5.70 7.47
C THR A 57 9.12 -5.83 8.10
N ASN A 58 9.89 -6.83 7.64
CA ASN A 58 11.29 -7.00 8.07
C ASN A 58 12.25 -5.96 7.45
N ALA A 59 11.77 -5.20 6.47
CA ALA A 59 12.50 -4.12 5.80
C ALA A 59 11.68 -2.83 5.78
N PRO A 60 11.41 -2.22 6.95
CA PRO A 60 10.59 -1.02 7.03
C PRO A 60 11.29 0.13 6.30
N LEU A 61 10.71 0.56 5.18
CA LEU A 61 11.17 1.72 4.43
C LEU A 61 10.93 2.97 5.27
N SER A 62 12.00 3.57 5.79
CA SER A 62 11.94 4.86 6.43
C SER A 62 11.97 5.98 5.38
N PRO A 63 11.42 7.18 5.69
CA PRO A 63 11.54 8.34 4.81
C PRO A 63 13.01 8.66 4.44
N LEU A 64 13.93 8.45 5.39
CA LEU A 64 15.36 8.62 5.17
C LEU A 64 15.90 7.53 4.22
N GLY A 65 15.49 6.27 4.39
CA GLY A 65 15.86 5.18 3.48
C GLY A 65 15.42 5.44 2.05
N ILE A 66 14.21 5.98 1.86
CA ILE A 66 13.71 6.40 0.54
C ILE A 66 14.56 7.54 -0.02
N ALA A 67 14.83 8.58 0.77
CA ALA A 67 15.65 9.71 0.35
C ALA A 67 17.08 9.28 -0.05
N LEU A 68 17.70 8.41 0.74
CA LEU A 68 19.02 7.84 0.48
C LEU A 68 19.01 6.96 -0.77
N GLY A 69 17.96 6.17 -0.99
CA GLY A 69 17.80 5.33 -2.18
C GLY A 69 17.73 6.11 -3.51
N LYS A 70 17.44 7.42 -3.47
CA LYS A 70 17.50 8.29 -4.65
C LYS A 70 18.92 8.70 -5.04
N SER A 71 19.88 8.56 -4.14
CA SER A 71 21.27 8.92 -4.40
C SER A 71 21.91 7.92 -5.38
N ARG A 72 22.49 8.45 -6.48
CA ARG A 72 23.24 7.65 -7.45
C ARG A 72 24.43 6.94 -6.79
N LEU A 73 25.07 7.59 -5.82
CA LEU A 73 26.19 7.02 -5.05
C LEU A 73 25.77 5.78 -4.28
N ILE A 74 24.64 5.85 -3.57
CA ILE A 74 24.14 4.73 -2.77
C ILE A 74 23.70 3.58 -3.68
N ARG A 75 23.10 3.89 -4.85
CA ARG A 75 22.75 2.87 -5.86
C ARG A 75 24.00 2.18 -6.44
N CYS A 76 25.05 2.94 -6.73
CA CYS A 76 26.32 2.39 -7.20
C CYS A 76 27.00 1.52 -6.14
N LEU A 77 27.09 2.00 -4.89
CA LEU A 77 27.68 1.23 -3.78
C LEU A 77 26.90 -0.04 -3.46
N SER A 78 25.57 0.02 -3.55
CA SER A 78 24.72 -1.16 -3.42
C SER A 78 24.97 -2.16 -4.54
N GLY A 79 25.12 -1.67 -5.79
CA GLY A 79 25.45 -2.51 -6.95
C GLY A 79 26.83 -3.16 -6.88
N ILE A 80 27.81 -2.54 -6.23
CA ILE A 80 29.15 -3.11 -5.99
C ILE A 80 29.09 -4.23 -4.94
N SER A 81 28.17 -4.12 -3.98
CA SER A 81 27.99 -5.09 -2.89
C SER A 81 27.18 -6.33 -3.31
N THR A 82 26.40 -6.22 -4.40
CA THR A 82 25.57 -7.30 -4.95
C THR A 82 26.08 -7.72 -6.32
N GLY A 83 27.18 -8.48 -6.35
CA GLY A 83 27.59 -9.28 -7.52
C GLY A 83 26.63 -10.46 -7.76
N ARG A 84 25.33 -10.21 -7.93
CA ARG A 84 24.30 -11.22 -8.19
C ARG A 84 23.54 -10.88 -9.47
N ASP A 85 23.89 -11.63 -10.51
CA ASP A 85 23.18 -11.95 -11.75
C ASP A 85 22.10 -10.96 -12.22
N ALA A 86 22.47 -10.17 -13.23
CA ALA A 86 21.60 -9.34 -14.05
C ALA A 86 20.62 -10.14 -14.95
N ASN A 87 20.31 -11.40 -14.62
CA ASN A 87 19.49 -12.29 -15.45
C ASN A 87 18.15 -12.69 -14.82
N SER A 88 17.73 -12.01 -13.76
CA SER A 88 16.36 -12.15 -13.21
C SER A 88 15.47 -11.03 -13.75
N SER A 89 15.21 -11.06 -15.05
CA SER A 89 14.10 -10.34 -15.70
C SER A 89 12.79 -11.09 -15.47
N LYS A 90 12.37 -11.17 -14.22
CA LYS A 90 10.96 -11.36 -13.82
C LYS A 90 10.65 -10.26 -12.82
N GLY A 91 9.40 -9.80 -12.80
CA GLY A 91 8.94 -8.56 -12.16
C GLY A 91 9.55 -8.27 -10.79
N GLY A 92 9.59 -6.97 -10.43
CA GLY A 92 10.16 -6.46 -9.19
C GLY A 92 9.84 -7.32 -7.96
N PRO A 93 10.71 -7.28 -6.93
CA PRO A 93 10.77 -8.26 -5.84
C PRO A 93 9.36 -8.68 -5.45
N ASP A 94 9.06 -9.98 -5.58
CA ASP A 94 7.75 -10.54 -5.30
C ASP A 94 7.23 -9.91 -4.02
N LEU A 95 6.24 -9.03 -4.12
CA LEU A 95 5.68 -8.27 -3.00
C LEU A 95 5.20 -9.18 -1.86
N ILE A 96 5.07 -10.49 -2.17
CA ILE A 96 4.70 -11.60 -1.31
C ILE A 96 5.91 -12.15 -0.51
N GLU A 97 7.13 -12.06 -1.03
CA GLU A 97 8.34 -12.65 -0.43
C GLU A 97 8.84 -11.91 0.82
N THR A 98 8.31 -10.70 1.09
CA THR A 98 8.67 -9.89 2.27
C THR A 98 7.62 -9.94 3.38
N LEU A 99 6.58 -10.75 3.24
CA LEU A 99 5.53 -10.91 4.24
C LEU A 99 6.05 -11.81 5.39
N PRO A 100 5.92 -11.40 6.65
CA PRO A 100 6.33 -12.22 7.78
C PRO A 100 5.56 -13.55 7.78
N ALA A 101 6.18 -14.61 8.27
CA ALA A 101 5.60 -15.95 8.35
C ALA A 101 4.29 -16.02 9.17
N SER A 102 3.94 -14.97 9.92
CA SER A 102 2.72 -14.88 10.72
C SER A 102 1.92 -13.61 10.37
N TYR A 103 0.70 -13.82 9.85
CA TYR A 103 -0.26 -12.79 9.42
C TYR A 103 -1.14 -12.24 10.55
N GLN A 104 -0.90 -12.64 11.79
CA GLN A 104 -1.78 -12.34 12.90
C GLN A 104 -1.20 -11.20 13.74
N ILE A 105 -1.89 -10.06 13.77
CA ILE A 105 -1.55 -8.94 14.65
C ILE A 105 -2.44 -9.05 15.88
N PRO A 106 -1.88 -9.27 17.09
CA PRO A 106 -2.67 -9.25 18.31
C PRO A 106 -3.36 -7.90 18.49
N ALA A 107 -4.63 -7.89 18.87
CA ALA A 107 -5.42 -6.65 19.03
C ALA A 107 -4.84 -5.65 20.07
N GLY A 108 -3.97 -6.10 20.97
CA GLY A 108 -3.22 -5.26 21.92
C GLY A 108 -1.79 -4.91 21.50
N SER A 109 -1.38 -5.28 20.28
CA SER A 109 0.01 -5.12 19.86
C SER A 109 0.43 -3.64 19.73
N PRO A 110 1.65 -3.26 20.17
CA PRO A 110 2.19 -1.93 19.93
C PRO A 110 2.31 -1.59 18.44
N LEU A 111 2.26 -2.60 17.55
CA LEU A 111 2.23 -2.42 16.10
C LEU A 111 1.00 -1.63 15.63
N ILE A 112 -0.15 -1.75 16.31
CA ILE A 112 -1.37 -1.04 15.93
C ILE A 112 -1.20 0.46 16.15
N SER A 113 -0.77 0.85 17.36
CA SER A 113 -0.50 2.25 17.69
C SER A 113 0.62 2.83 16.81
N ARG A 114 1.63 2.01 16.47
CA ARG A 114 2.69 2.43 15.55
C ARG A 114 2.17 2.65 14.13
N ALA A 115 1.35 1.75 13.59
CA ALA A 115 0.73 1.88 12.28
C ALA A 115 -0.12 3.15 12.20
N ASP A 116 -0.99 3.39 13.19
CA ASP A 116 -1.81 4.60 13.26
C ASP A 116 -0.96 5.87 13.30
N SER A 117 0.07 5.90 14.17
CA SER A 117 0.97 7.05 14.29
C SER A 117 1.73 7.35 12.99
N VAL A 118 2.27 6.32 12.33
CA VAL A 118 2.97 6.44 11.05
C VAL A 118 2.02 6.93 9.97
N PHE A 119 0.86 6.30 9.84
CA PHE A 119 -0.16 6.68 8.86
C PHE A 119 -0.59 8.14 9.02
N ARG A 120 -0.98 8.54 10.23
CA ARG A 120 -1.36 9.94 10.54
C ARG A 120 -0.25 10.92 10.20
N THR A 121 0.99 10.58 10.50
CA THR A 121 2.15 11.43 10.19
C THR A 121 2.33 11.58 8.69
N ASN A 122 2.22 10.49 7.92
CA ASN A 122 2.36 10.50 6.47
C ASN A 122 1.21 11.25 5.79
N ILE A 123 -0.04 11.07 6.22
CA ILE A 123 -1.18 11.82 5.71
C ILE A 123 -1.00 13.33 5.96
N ARG A 124 -0.54 13.74 7.15
CA ARG A 124 -0.24 15.16 7.43
C ARG A 124 0.86 15.70 6.52
N ARG A 125 1.88 14.89 6.21
CA ARG A 125 2.94 15.28 5.25
C ARG A 125 2.37 15.49 3.85
N ILE A 126 1.54 14.57 3.36
CA ILE A 126 0.89 14.69 2.05
C ILE A 126 0.02 15.96 2.00
N ILE A 127 -0.80 16.21 3.03
CA ILE A 127 -1.59 17.43 3.14
C ILE A 127 -0.70 18.67 3.06
N ASN A 128 0.39 18.71 3.80
CA ASN A 128 1.30 19.85 3.82
C ASN A 128 1.98 20.06 2.45
N LEU A 129 2.42 18.98 1.79
CA LEU A 129 2.98 19.03 0.44
C LEU A 129 1.96 19.62 -0.55
N CYS A 130 0.73 19.12 -0.55
CA CYS A 130 -0.34 19.64 -1.41
C CYS A 130 -0.63 21.12 -1.12
N ARG A 131 -0.68 21.53 0.16
CA ARG A 131 -0.88 22.94 0.55
C ARG A 131 0.26 23.84 0.08
N GLN A 132 1.51 23.41 0.21
CA GLN A 132 2.68 24.17 -0.25
C GLN A 132 2.66 24.38 -1.76
N HIS A 133 2.24 23.36 -2.51
CA HIS A 133 2.12 23.41 -3.97
C HIS A 133 0.79 23.99 -4.46
N LYS A 134 -0.12 24.37 -3.55
CA LYS A 134 -1.47 24.90 -3.85
C LYS A 134 -2.32 23.95 -4.70
N ILE A 135 -2.17 22.64 -4.49
CA ILE A 135 -2.94 21.59 -5.18
C ILE A 135 -4.05 21.09 -4.24
N PRO A 136 -5.34 21.18 -4.63
CA PRO A 136 -6.45 20.57 -3.91
C PRO A 136 -6.25 19.06 -3.72
N LEU A 137 -6.48 18.59 -2.49
CA LEU A 137 -6.36 17.18 -2.11
C LEU A 137 -7.73 16.64 -1.69
N VAL A 138 -8.17 15.57 -2.35
CA VAL A 138 -9.35 14.79 -1.96
C VAL A 138 -8.87 13.51 -1.30
N ILE A 139 -9.29 13.25 -0.06
CA ILE A 139 -8.97 12.03 0.66
C ILE A 139 -10.21 11.14 0.67
N CYS A 140 -10.08 9.94 0.15
CA CYS A 140 -11.13 8.94 0.13
C CYS A 140 -10.97 7.98 1.30
N THR A 141 -12.08 7.61 1.93
CA THR A 141 -12.08 6.54 2.93
C THR A 141 -12.05 5.20 2.21
N PRO A 142 -11.07 4.33 2.49
CA PRO A 142 -11.01 3.01 1.88
C PRO A 142 -12.19 2.13 2.32
N VAL A 143 -12.71 1.32 1.40
CA VAL A 143 -13.66 0.26 1.77
C VAL A 143 -12.95 -0.81 2.60
N SER A 144 -13.62 -1.37 3.60
CA SER A 144 -13.05 -2.39 4.48
C SER A 144 -14.01 -3.56 4.64
N ASN A 145 -13.50 -4.78 4.52
CA ASN A 145 -14.25 -5.99 4.79
C ASN A 145 -13.77 -6.64 6.11
N LEU A 146 -14.31 -6.18 7.22
CA LEU A 146 -13.92 -6.64 8.55
C LEU A 146 -14.48 -8.03 8.92
N ARG A 147 -15.39 -8.60 8.12
CA ARG A 147 -16.03 -9.88 8.42
C ARG A 147 -15.04 -11.05 8.34
N ASP A 148 -14.28 -11.12 7.25
CA ASP A 148 -13.40 -12.24 6.91
C ASP A 148 -11.95 -11.81 6.60
N GLN A 149 -11.66 -10.51 6.54
CA GLN A 149 -10.32 -9.99 6.19
C GLN A 149 -9.76 -9.04 7.27
N SER A 150 -10.09 -9.28 8.55
CA SER A 150 -9.47 -8.54 9.65
C SER A 150 -7.98 -8.90 9.77
N PRO A 151 -7.06 -7.92 9.82
CA PRO A 151 -5.65 -8.18 10.13
C PRO A 151 -5.44 -8.47 11.63
N LEU A 152 -6.46 -8.20 12.46
CA LEU A 152 -6.40 -8.38 13.90
C LEU A 152 -6.97 -9.74 14.27
N VAL A 153 -6.21 -10.46 15.11
CA VAL A 153 -6.71 -11.64 15.81
C VAL A 153 -7.09 -11.22 17.22
N LEU A 154 -8.35 -11.47 17.56
CA LEU A 154 -8.84 -11.37 18.93
C LEU A 154 -8.36 -12.64 19.65
N GLU A 155 -7.66 -12.51 20.78
CA GLU A 155 -7.14 -13.63 21.59
C GLU A 155 -8.21 -14.61 22.12
N ALA A 156 -9.48 -14.40 21.79
CA ALA A 156 -10.54 -15.36 22.03
C ALA A 156 -10.82 -16.15 20.74
N ASP A 157 -10.09 -17.25 20.54
CA ASP A 157 -10.55 -18.39 19.74
C ASP A 157 -11.83 -18.96 20.38
N MET A 158 -12.95 -18.25 20.21
CA MET A 158 -14.29 -18.75 20.45
C MET A 158 -14.77 -19.45 19.16
N PRO A 159 -15.56 -20.54 19.27
CA PRO A 159 -15.87 -21.53 18.20
C PRO A 159 -16.59 -21.00 16.94
N ILE A 160 -16.71 -19.69 16.76
CA ILE A 160 -17.53 -19.04 15.74
C ILE A 160 -16.88 -19.15 14.36
N LEU A 161 -15.56 -19.23 14.25
CA LEU A 161 -14.87 -19.36 12.96
C LEU A 161 -14.98 -20.76 12.33
N ARG A 162 -15.16 -21.83 13.13
CA ARG A 162 -15.40 -23.19 12.59
C ARG A 162 -16.74 -23.34 11.86
N LYS A 163 -17.70 -22.45 12.13
CA LYS A 163 -19.01 -22.49 11.46
C LYS A 163 -18.96 -22.03 9.99
N PHE A 164 -17.85 -21.42 9.58
CA PHE A 164 -17.68 -20.81 8.26
C PHE A 164 -16.52 -21.41 7.45
N GLU A 165 -15.91 -22.53 7.87
CA GLU A 165 -14.95 -23.27 7.01
C GLU A 165 -15.65 -24.05 5.88
N LYS A 166 -16.95 -24.33 6.00
CA LYS A 166 -17.69 -25.13 5.02
C LYS A 166 -18.02 -24.43 3.67
N PRO A 167 -18.28 -23.11 3.58
CA PRO A 167 -18.66 -22.48 2.30
C PRO A 167 -17.51 -22.30 1.31
N ILE A 168 -16.25 -22.23 1.78
CA ILE A 168 -15.09 -21.97 0.88
C ILE A 168 -14.75 -23.21 0.05
N GLN A 169 -14.94 -24.41 0.60
CA GLN A 169 -14.78 -25.67 -0.14
C GLN A 169 -15.93 -25.91 -1.15
N GLU A 170 -17.14 -25.47 -0.83
CA GLU A 170 -18.28 -25.53 -1.77
C GLU A 170 -18.13 -24.54 -2.94
N LEU A 171 -17.56 -23.35 -2.71
CA LEU A 171 -17.33 -22.36 -3.77
C LEU A 171 -16.15 -22.73 -4.70
N THR A 172 -15.13 -23.44 -4.20
CA THR A 172 -14.01 -23.91 -5.02
C THR A 172 -14.33 -25.19 -5.81
N SER A 173 -15.34 -25.96 -5.39
CA SER A 173 -15.83 -27.14 -6.13
C SER A 173 -16.82 -26.77 -7.25
N GLN A 174 -17.49 -25.62 -7.18
CA GLN A 174 -18.28 -25.08 -8.29
C GLN A 174 -17.39 -24.35 -9.32
N LYS A 175 -16.59 -25.13 -10.06
CA LYS A 175 -16.01 -24.70 -11.34
C LYS A 175 -17.12 -24.49 -12.39
N GLN A 176 -17.78 -23.34 -12.36
CA GLN A 176 -18.53 -22.78 -13.49
C GLN A 176 -17.97 -21.40 -13.84
N TRP A 177 -16.74 -21.39 -14.37
CA TRP A 177 -16.25 -20.28 -15.19
C TRP A 177 -15.84 -20.86 -16.55
N LYS A 178 -16.86 -21.23 -17.32
CA LYS A 178 -16.76 -21.32 -18.78
C LYS A 178 -17.74 -20.31 -19.35
N GLU A 179 -17.20 -19.44 -20.19
CA GLU A 179 -17.88 -18.54 -21.13
C GLU A 179 -18.53 -17.29 -20.55
N LEU A 180 -17.75 -16.21 -20.49
CA LEU A 180 -18.10 -14.87 -20.98
C LEU A 180 -16.87 -14.21 -21.59
#